data_AF-X1UYZ3-F1
#
_entry.id   AF-X1UYZ3-F1
#
_cell.length_a   1.000
_cell.length_b   1.000
_cell.length_c   1.000
_cell.angle_alpha   90.00
_cell.angle_beta   90.00
_cell.angle_gamma   90.00
#
_symmetry.space_group_name_H-M   'P 1'
#
loop_
_entity.id
_entity.type
_entity.pdbx_description
1 polymer ?
#
loop_
_entity_poly.entity_id
_entity_poly.type
_entity_poly.pdbx_seq_one_letter_code
_entity_poly.pdbx_strand_id
1 'polypeptide(L)'
;DGAAIQARLLKAARAMNLEVVTKKGRAEAVMPIQVPVRTRPAPPRNKKIRYTPEQLPELDRSKEYAASSIITMGMNVFAGDRRVASVDADLSTTSGLQAGVGMVDRRRAHNTGVAEANMMCIGEAYAVLGYNVWVSTFCPFFNFNVFRRIAINQQERLETMAAANGWLTEGHGLDLTFLATAPNFETKTNGATHMGNDDTEVFKGIAHLKIIDVSCPYQLLGIMKWIMEGNKGLVYVRIMRSPSGVIYDRDFVFNY
;
A
#
# COMPACT_ATOMS: atom_id res chain seq x y z
N ASP A 1 -25.19 -17.03 -21.44
CA ASP A 1 -23.94 -16.78 -20.68
C ASP A 1 -22.63 -16.88 -21.47
N GLY A 2 -22.42 -17.88 -22.33
CA GLY A 2 -21.14 -18.06 -23.06
C GLY A 2 -20.68 -16.86 -23.92
N ALA A 3 -21.59 -16.24 -24.68
CA ALA A 3 -21.26 -15.07 -25.51
C ALA A 3 -20.81 -13.85 -24.70
N ALA A 4 -21.41 -13.64 -23.51
CA ALA A 4 -21.05 -12.53 -22.63
C ALA A 4 -19.66 -12.73 -22.00
N ILE A 5 -19.32 -13.98 -21.63
CA ILE A 5 -17.99 -14.35 -21.14
C ILE A 5 -16.95 -14.15 -22.24
N GLN A 6 -17.22 -14.61 -23.46
CA GLN A 6 -16.34 -14.43 -24.61
C GLN A 6 -16.08 -12.94 -24.88
N ALA A 7 -17.12 -12.11 -24.88
CA ALA A 7 -16.97 -10.67 -25.07
C ALA A 7 -16.09 -10.02 -23.99
N ARG A 8 -16.24 -10.44 -22.72
CA ARG A 8 -15.39 -9.95 -21.62
C ARG A 8 -13.93 -10.38 -21.78
N LEU A 9 -13.67 -11.61 -22.21
CA LEU A 9 -12.32 -12.11 -22.46
C LEU A 9 -11.66 -11.39 -23.63
N LEU A 10 -12.37 -11.18 -24.75
CA LEU A 10 -11.86 -10.43 -25.89
C LEU A 10 -11.57 -8.97 -25.53
N LYS A 11 -12.42 -8.35 -24.70
CA LYS A 11 -12.18 -7.01 -24.17
C LYS A 11 -10.93 -6.95 -23.29
N ALA A 12 -10.73 -7.94 -22.43
CA ALA A 12 -9.53 -8.04 -21.58
C ALA A 12 -8.26 -8.25 -22.43
N ALA A 13 -8.30 -9.15 -23.42
CA ALA A 13 -7.19 -9.35 -24.35
C ALA A 13 -6.79 -8.04 -25.05
N ARG A 14 -7.77 -7.31 -25.59
CA ARG A 14 -7.51 -5.99 -26.22
C ARG A 14 -6.91 -4.97 -25.24
N ALA A 15 -7.36 -4.97 -23.98
CA ALA A 15 -6.79 -4.09 -22.95
C ALA A 15 -5.34 -4.44 -22.60
N MET A 16 -4.90 -5.67 -22.88
CA MET A 16 -3.51 -6.13 -22.78
C MET A 16 -2.75 -6.01 -24.11
N ASN A 17 -3.31 -5.31 -25.11
CA ASN A 17 -2.76 -5.19 -26.45
C ASN A 17 -2.63 -6.54 -27.18
N LEU A 18 -3.58 -7.44 -26.96
CA LEU A 18 -3.68 -8.72 -27.64
C LEU A 18 -4.97 -8.79 -28.46
N GLU A 19 -4.86 -9.33 -29.67
CA GLU A 19 -5.99 -9.69 -30.52
C GLU A 19 -6.13 -11.20 -30.57
N VAL A 20 -7.34 -11.69 -30.31
CA VAL A 20 -7.67 -13.11 -30.47
C VAL A 20 -8.28 -13.29 -31.85
N VAL A 21 -7.55 -13.95 -32.74
CA VAL A 21 -8.03 -14.27 -34.08
C VAL A 21 -8.96 -15.47 -33.98
N THR A 22 -10.21 -15.30 -34.43
CA THR A 22 -11.23 -16.35 -34.39
C THR A 22 -11.62 -16.79 -35.79
N LYS A 23 -11.65 -18.11 -36.03
CA LYS A 23 -12.10 -18.71 -37.29
C LYS A 23 -13.14 -19.77 -37.01
N LYS A 24 -14.28 -19.70 -37.71
CA LYS A 24 -15.44 -20.59 -37.50
C LYS A 24 -15.87 -20.70 -36.02
N GLY A 25 -15.80 -19.59 -35.29
CA GLY A 25 -16.19 -19.53 -33.87
C GLY A 25 -15.18 -20.11 -32.87
N ARG A 26 -13.97 -20.48 -33.30
CA ARG A 26 -12.88 -20.95 -32.41
C ARG A 26 -11.69 -20.00 -32.46
N ALA A 27 -11.05 -19.78 -31.31
CA ALA A 27 -9.80 -19.04 -31.24
C ALA A 27 -8.69 -19.86 -31.92
N GLU A 28 -8.03 -19.27 -32.91
CA GLU A 28 -6.99 -19.91 -33.73
C GLU A 28 -5.60 -19.36 -33.38
N ALA A 29 -5.51 -18.07 -33.04
CA ALA A 29 -4.27 -17.42 -32.63
C ALA A 29 -4.52 -16.28 -31.64
N VAL A 30 -3.49 -15.93 -30.88
CA VAL A 30 -3.42 -14.69 -30.10
C VAL A 30 -2.22 -13.91 -30.61
N MET A 31 -2.46 -12.72 -31.15
CA MET A 31 -1.44 -11.88 -31.77
C MET A 31 -1.28 -10.57 -31.00
N PRO A 32 -0.06 -10.02 -30.88
CA PRO A 32 0.12 -8.69 -30.33
C PRO A 32 -0.47 -7.64 -31.28
N ILE A 33 -1.20 -6.68 -30.70
CA ILE A 33 -1.67 -5.49 -31.40
C ILE A 33 -0.52 -4.47 -31.40
N GLN A 34 -0.18 -3.94 -32.57
CA GLN A 34 0.79 -2.86 -32.65
C GLN A 34 0.17 -1.57 -32.13
N VAL A 35 0.62 -1.14 -30.95
CA VAL A 35 0.14 0.10 -30.31
C VAL A 35 1.07 1.24 -30.68
N PRO A 36 0.55 2.39 -31.14
CA PRO A 36 1.40 3.56 -31.39
C PRO A 36 2.07 4.01 -30.09
N VAL A 37 3.31 4.50 -30.22
CA VAL A 37 4.06 5.07 -29.09
C VAL A 37 3.29 6.26 -28.52
N ARG A 38 3.20 6.35 -27.19
CA ARG A 38 2.61 7.52 -26.54
C ARG A 38 3.59 8.67 -26.64
N THR A 39 3.23 9.71 -27.40
CA THR A 39 4.08 10.89 -27.65
C THR A 39 3.81 12.05 -26.69
N ARG A 40 2.90 11.87 -25.72
CA ARG A 40 2.53 12.90 -24.73
C ARG A 40 2.82 12.42 -23.32
N PRO A 41 3.12 13.34 -22.38
CA PRO A 41 3.23 13.01 -20.97
C PRO A 41 1.99 12.29 -20.44
N ALA A 42 2.19 11.44 -19.43
CA ALA A 42 1.11 10.80 -18.71
C ALA A 42 0.22 11.87 -18.05
N PRO A 43 -1.11 11.70 -18.01
CA PRO A 43 -1.98 12.66 -17.35
C PRO A 43 -1.74 12.68 -15.84
N PRO A 44 -1.93 13.83 -15.16
CA PRO A 44 -1.85 13.92 -13.71
C PRO A 44 -2.76 12.91 -13.00
N ARG A 45 -2.35 12.48 -11.81
CA ARG A 45 -3.12 11.57 -10.97
C ARG A 45 -3.53 12.26 -9.68
N ASN A 46 -4.83 12.30 -9.43
CA ASN A 46 -5.32 12.60 -8.08
C ASN A 46 -5.06 11.38 -7.19
N LYS A 47 -4.25 11.55 -6.14
CA LYS A 47 -3.87 10.49 -5.20
C LYS A 47 -4.68 10.51 -3.90
N LYS A 48 -5.47 11.56 -3.66
CA LYS A 48 -6.33 11.68 -2.48
C LYS A 48 -7.41 10.60 -2.50
N ILE A 49 -7.46 9.81 -1.45
CA ILE A 49 -8.42 8.72 -1.22
C ILE A 49 -9.74 9.31 -0.76
N ARG A 50 -10.85 8.82 -1.33
CA ARG A 50 -12.20 9.27 -1.00
C ARG A 50 -12.81 8.34 0.04
N TYR A 51 -13.24 8.90 1.16
CA TYR A 51 -13.91 8.18 2.23
C TYR A 51 -14.79 9.15 3.04
N THR A 52 -15.66 8.62 3.89
CA THR A 52 -16.54 9.40 4.78
C THR A 52 -15.92 9.43 6.18
N PRO A 53 -15.38 10.57 6.66
CA PRO A 53 -14.66 10.64 7.94
C PRO A 53 -15.48 10.20 9.15
N GLU A 54 -16.81 10.36 9.10
CA GLU A 54 -17.75 10.00 10.16
C GLU A 54 -17.87 8.48 10.35
N GLN A 55 -17.45 7.69 9.36
CA GLN A 55 -17.44 6.23 9.43
C GLN A 55 -16.18 5.67 10.12
N LEU A 56 -15.17 6.51 10.39
CA LEU A 56 -13.98 6.08 11.12
C LEU A 56 -14.33 5.75 12.58
N PRO A 57 -13.59 4.80 13.20
CA PRO A 57 -13.93 4.32 14.53
C PRO A 57 -13.80 5.43 15.58
N GLU A 58 -14.75 5.42 16.52
CA GLU A 58 -14.70 6.22 17.75
C GLU A 58 -14.18 5.34 18.88
N LEU A 59 -13.18 5.85 19.58
CA LEU A 59 -12.43 5.13 20.60
C LEU A 59 -12.72 5.70 21.98
N ASP A 60 -12.93 4.78 22.93
CA ASP A 60 -13.17 5.06 24.34
C ASP A 60 -11.82 5.30 25.04
N ARG A 61 -11.66 6.48 25.66
CA ARG A 61 -10.40 6.85 26.33
C ARG A 61 -10.04 5.96 27.51
N SER A 62 -11.00 5.25 28.08
CA SER A 62 -10.79 4.33 29.21
C SER A 62 -10.29 2.95 28.81
N LYS A 63 -10.19 2.67 27.50
CA LYS A 63 -9.83 1.35 26.95
C LYS A 63 -8.48 1.36 26.27
N GLU A 64 -7.94 0.15 26.13
CA GLU A 64 -6.77 -0.13 25.30
C GLU A 64 -7.20 -0.79 23.99
N TYR A 65 -6.47 -0.48 22.92
CA TYR A 65 -6.76 -1.01 21.59
C TYR A 65 -5.51 -1.58 20.96
N ALA A 66 -5.64 -2.78 20.36
CA ALA A 66 -4.63 -3.32 19.47
C ALA A 66 -4.58 -2.47 18.19
N ALA A 67 -3.37 -2.11 17.74
CA ALA A 67 -3.20 -1.32 16.52
C ALA A 67 -3.81 -2.01 15.29
N SER A 68 -3.71 -3.35 15.21
CA SER A 68 -4.31 -4.15 14.14
C SER A 68 -5.83 -3.97 14.05
N SER A 69 -6.53 -3.89 15.18
CA SER A 69 -7.98 -3.64 15.21
C SER A 69 -8.33 -2.25 14.69
N ILE A 70 -7.56 -1.22 15.07
CA ILE A 70 -7.74 0.15 14.57
C ILE A 70 -7.51 0.19 13.06
N ILE A 71 -6.46 -0.47 12.57
CA ILE A 71 -6.12 -0.53 11.15
C ILE A 71 -7.21 -1.26 10.37
N THR A 72 -7.72 -2.39 10.86
CA THR A 72 -8.84 -3.09 10.22
C THR A 72 -10.06 -2.18 10.09
N MET A 73 -10.46 -1.50 11.17
CA MET A 73 -11.60 -0.57 11.13
C MET A 73 -11.37 0.62 10.19
N GLY A 74 -10.19 1.23 10.22
CA GLY A 74 -9.85 2.34 9.32
C GLY A 74 -9.80 1.90 7.86
N MET A 75 -9.16 0.78 7.56
CA MET A 75 -9.05 0.24 6.20
C MET A 75 -10.40 -0.19 5.63
N ASN A 76 -11.33 -0.69 6.45
CA ASN A 76 -12.70 -0.95 6.00
C ASN A 76 -13.37 0.32 5.41
N VAL A 77 -13.06 1.49 5.97
CA VAL A 77 -13.58 2.78 5.50
C VAL A 77 -12.79 3.27 4.28
N PHE A 78 -11.46 3.32 4.37
CA PHE A 78 -10.60 3.83 3.29
C PHE A 78 -10.69 2.99 2.02
N ALA A 79 -10.82 1.67 2.14
CA ALA A 79 -10.87 0.76 1.00
C ALA A 79 -12.17 0.82 0.19
N GLY A 80 -13.16 1.63 0.63
CA GLY A 80 -14.28 2.07 -0.20
C GLY A 80 -13.81 2.79 -1.48
N ASP A 81 -12.64 3.45 -1.43
CA ASP A 81 -11.93 3.84 -2.64
C ASP A 81 -11.19 2.65 -3.25
N ARG A 82 -11.46 2.39 -4.53
CA ARG A 82 -10.84 1.29 -5.29
C ARG A 82 -9.32 1.38 -5.41
N ARG A 83 -8.73 2.54 -5.08
CA ARG A 83 -7.29 2.82 -5.17
C ARG A 83 -6.51 2.46 -3.91
N VAL A 84 -7.15 1.90 -2.88
CA VAL A 84 -6.44 1.35 -1.71
C VAL A 84 -6.09 -0.12 -1.95
N ALA A 85 -4.89 -0.56 -1.60
CA ALA A 85 -4.51 -1.98 -1.66
C ALA A 85 -3.65 -2.37 -0.47
N SER A 86 -3.68 -3.64 -0.10
CA SER A 86 -2.75 -4.21 0.87
C SER A 86 -2.04 -5.44 0.35
N VAL A 87 -0.81 -5.65 0.83
CA VAL A 87 -0.01 -6.85 0.58
C VAL A 87 0.68 -7.25 1.87
N ASP A 88 0.38 -8.43 2.40
CA ASP A 88 1.02 -8.98 3.60
C ASP A 88 1.93 -10.16 3.22
N ALA A 89 2.90 -10.48 4.09
CA ALA A 89 3.76 -11.66 3.97
C ALA A 89 3.48 -12.65 5.12
N ASP A 90 2.39 -13.43 5.01
CA ASP A 90 1.91 -14.42 5.99
C ASP A 90 1.59 -13.90 7.42
N LEU A 91 1.80 -12.61 7.69
CA LEU A 91 1.65 -11.99 9.00
C LEU A 91 0.43 -11.05 9.09
N SER A 92 -0.56 -11.26 8.23
CA SER A 92 -1.70 -10.35 8.04
C SER A 92 -2.59 -10.15 9.27
N THR A 93 -2.67 -11.14 10.15
CA THR A 93 -3.43 -11.05 11.41
C THR A 93 -2.80 -10.06 12.39
N THR A 94 -1.50 -9.78 12.26
CA THR A 94 -0.78 -8.86 13.14
C THR A 94 -0.86 -7.41 12.67
N SER A 95 -1.12 -7.18 11.38
CA SER A 95 -1.21 -5.85 10.77
C SER A 95 -2.64 -5.29 10.76
N GLY A 96 -3.63 -6.16 10.57
CA GLY A 96 -5.02 -5.76 10.34
C GLY A 96 -5.32 -5.28 8.93
N LEU A 97 -4.33 -5.22 8.03
CA LEU A 97 -4.47 -4.71 6.67
C LEU A 97 -5.32 -5.64 5.79
N GLN A 98 -4.95 -6.92 5.70
CA GLN A 98 -5.68 -7.89 4.87
C GLN A 98 -7.15 -8.00 5.29
N ALA A 99 -7.42 -8.00 6.60
CA ALA A 99 -8.78 -8.05 7.12
C ALA A 99 -9.57 -6.80 6.72
N GLY A 100 -8.97 -5.61 6.88
CA GLY A 100 -9.64 -4.34 6.59
C GLY A 100 -9.91 -4.12 5.09
N VAL A 101 -8.87 -4.23 4.25
CA VAL A 101 -9.04 -4.07 2.79
C VAL A 101 -9.88 -5.22 2.22
N GLY A 102 -9.66 -6.44 2.70
CA GLY A 102 -10.31 -7.66 2.20
C GLY A 102 -11.79 -7.76 2.57
N MET A 103 -12.25 -7.05 3.59
CA MET A 103 -13.68 -6.93 3.89
C MET A 103 -14.43 -6.20 2.77
N VAL A 104 -13.77 -5.22 2.12
CA VAL A 104 -14.34 -4.44 1.01
C VAL A 104 -14.10 -5.10 -0.34
N ASP A 105 -12.86 -5.50 -0.63
CA ASP A 105 -12.50 -6.19 -1.88
C ASP A 105 -11.27 -7.09 -1.69
N ARG A 106 -11.52 -8.39 -1.57
CA ARG A 106 -10.46 -9.41 -1.43
C ARG A 106 -9.43 -9.41 -2.57
N ARG A 107 -9.78 -8.89 -3.76
CA ARG A 107 -8.84 -8.85 -4.91
C ARG A 107 -7.76 -7.78 -4.76
N ARG A 108 -7.86 -6.92 -3.74
CA ARG A 108 -6.89 -5.87 -3.41
C ARG A 108 -6.18 -6.12 -2.07
N ALA A 109 -6.47 -7.24 -1.41
CA ALA A 109 -5.88 -7.64 -0.14
C ALA A 109 -5.07 -8.94 -0.33
N HIS A 110 -3.81 -8.77 -0.71
CA HIS A 110 -2.94 -9.87 -1.12
C HIS A 110 -2.15 -10.43 0.05
N ASN A 111 -1.85 -11.71 -0.01
CA ASN A 111 -0.87 -12.35 0.87
C ASN A 111 0.10 -13.14 0.00
N THR A 112 1.39 -12.86 0.13
CA THR A 112 2.45 -13.51 -0.68
C THR A 112 3.02 -14.76 -0.03
N GLY A 113 2.46 -15.21 1.09
CA GLY A 113 3.14 -16.16 1.99
C GLY A 113 4.39 -15.53 2.60
N VAL A 114 5.33 -16.38 3.03
CA VAL A 114 6.61 -15.95 3.63
C VAL A 114 7.58 -15.49 2.52
N ALA A 115 7.35 -14.28 1.99
CA ALA A 115 8.11 -13.72 0.88
C ALA A 115 8.12 -12.18 0.89
N GLU A 116 8.75 -11.58 1.89
CA GLU A 116 8.74 -10.13 2.15
C GLU A 116 9.31 -9.30 1.00
N ALA A 117 10.36 -9.79 0.34
CA ALA A 117 10.90 -9.13 -0.85
C ALA A 117 9.85 -9.07 -1.98
N ASN A 118 9.08 -10.14 -2.19
CA ASN A 118 8.00 -10.17 -3.18
C ASN A 118 6.84 -9.26 -2.76
N MET A 119 6.47 -9.27 -1.47
CA MET A 119 5.47 -8.37 -0.89
C MET A 119 5.81 -6.91 -1.20
N MET A 120 7.05 -6.48 -0.93
CA MET A 120 7.52 -5.12 -1.20
C MET A 120 7.48 -4.77 -2.69
N CYS A 121 7.94 -5.67 -3.57
CA CYS A 121 7.90 -5.46 -5.03
C CYS A 121 6.47 -5.39 -5.58
N ILE A 122 5.56 -6.23 -5.10
CA ILE A 122 4.14 -6.18 -5.49
C ILE A 122 3.49 -4.89 -4.96
N GLY A 123 3.83 -4.50 -3.72
CA GLY A 123 3.40 -3.22 -3.16
C GLY A 123 3.81 -2.05 -4.04
N GLU A 124 5.07 -1.97 -4.43
CA GLU A 124 5.53 -0.94 -5.36
C GLU A 124 4.79 -0.99 -6.71
N ALA A 125 4.54 -2.18 -7.27
CA ALA A 125 3.80 -2.28 -8.53
C ALA A 125 2.41 -1.63 -8.42
N TYR A 126 1.70 -1.83 -7.31
CA TYR A 126 0.44 -1.12 -7.03
C TYR A 126 0.64 0.41 -6.93
N ALA A 127 1.67 0.87 -6.22
CA ALA A 127 1.98 2.29 -6.09
C ALA A 127 2.23 2.94 -7.46
N VAL A 128 3.01 2.28 -8.33
CA VAL A 128 3.30 2.69 -9.71
C VAL A 128 2.02 2.79 -10.56
N LEU A 129 1.05 1.91 -10.32
CA LEU A 129 -0.27 1.95 -10.97
C LEU A 129 -1.20 3.04 -10.42
N GLY A 130 -0.75 3.80 -9.41
CA GLY A 130 -1.49 4.93 -8.87
C GLY A 130 -2.26 4.63 -7.58
N TYR A 131 -2.08 3.46 -6.98
CA TYR A 131 -2.74 3.11 -5.72
C TYR A 131 -2.08 3.79 -4.50
N ASN A 132 -2.85 3.94 -3.43
CA ASN A 132 -2.34 4.10 -2.07
C ASN A 132 -2.23 2.69 -1.48
N VAL A 133 -1.01 2.21 -1.28
CA VAL A 133 -0.77 0.80 -0.98
C VAL A 133 -0.01 0.64 0.33
N TRP A 134 -0.41 -0.38 1.07
CA TRP A 134 0.14 -0.72 2.37
C TRP A 134 0.71 -2.12 2.32
N VAL A 135 1.96 -2.27 2.72
CA VAL A 135 2.61 -3.57 2.87
C VAL A 135 2.98 -3.82 4.32
N SER A 136 2.88 -5.05 4.79
CA SER A 136 3.16 -5.35 6.20
C SER A 136 3.81 -6.70 6.44
N THR A 137 4.80 -6.66 7.32
CA THR A 137 5.50 -7.81 7.92
C THR A 137 6.03 -7.40 9.30
N PHE A 138 6.80 -8.26 9.97
CA PHE A 138 7.53 -7.87 11.16
C PHE A 138 8.72 -7.01 10.77
N CYS A 139 9.02 -6.02 11.62
CA CYS A 139 10.05 -5.04 11.36
C CYS A 139 11.38 -5.64 10.85
N PRO A 140 11.97 -6.69 11.49
CA PRO A 140 13.24 -7.27 11.03
C PRO A 140 13.19 -7.92 9.63
N PHE A 141 12.00 -8.22 9.10
CA PHE A 141 11.85 -8.96 7.86
C PHE A 141 11.70 -8.07 6.63
N PHE A 142 11.59 -6.76 6.81
CA PHE A 142 11.68 -5.85 5.67
C PHE A 142 13.06 -5.92 5.02
N ASN A 143 13.07 -6.05 3.69
CA ASN A 143 14.30 -6.25 2.95
C ASN A 143 14.98 -4.91 2.60
N PHE A 144 16.16 -4.68 3.19
CA PHE A 144 16.96 -3.47 2.98
C PHE A 144 17.32 -3.20 1.51
N ASN A 145 17.72 -4.24 0.75
CA ASN A 145 18.09 -4.08 -0.65
C ASN A 145 16.88 -3.65 -1.50
N VAL A 146 15.70 -4.20 -1.20
CA VAL A 146 14.47 -3.80 -1.87
C VAL A 146 14.09 -2.37 -1.50
N PHE A 147 14.21 -1.97 -0.23
CA PHE A 147 13.99 -0.57 0.19
C PHE A 147 14.84 0.42 -0.62
N ARG A 148 16.16 0.19 -0.69
CA ARG A 148 17.08 1.06 -1.43
C ARG A 148 16.66 1.21 -2.88
N ARG A 149 16.27 0.10 -3.51
CA ARG A 149 15.86 0.07 -4.91
C ARG A 149 14.49 0.75 -5.13
N ILE A 150 13.57 0.70 -4.16
CA ILE A 150 12.31 1.49 -4.18
C ILE A 150 12.61 2.98 -4.05
N ALA A 151 13.50 3.36 -3.15
CA ALA A 151 13.90 4.75 -2.97
C ALA A 151 14.52 5.35 -4.24
N ILE A 152 15.36 4.59 -4.94
CA ILE A 152 15.90 5.00 -6.25
C ILE A 152 14.78 5.20 -7.27
N ASN A 153 13.83 4.27 -7.40
CA ASN A 153 12.68 4.43 -8.31
C ASN A 153 11.84 5.66 -7.95
N GLN A 154 11.65 5.94 -6.65
CA GLN A 154 10.99 7.16 -6.22
C GLN A 154 11.76 8.41 -6.66
N GLN A 155 13.08 8.46 -6.46
CA GLN A 155 13.93 9.58 -6.89
C GLN A 155 13.83 9.79 -8.41
N GLU A 156 14.01 8.74 -9.22
CA GLU A 156 13.94 8.82 -10.68
C GLU A 156 12.57 9.32 -11.17
N ARG A 157 11.48 8.94 -10.49
CA ARG A 157 10.14 9.45 -10.77
C ARG A 157 10.03 10.94 -10.49
N LEU A 158 10.54 11.41 -9.35
CA LEU A 158 10.54 12.82 -9.00
C LEU A 158 11.33 13.64 -10.01
N GLU A 159 12.53 13.18 -10.39
CA GLU A 159 13.36 13.81 -11.42
C GLU A 159 12.66 13.82 -12.77
N THR A 160 12.04 12.71 -13.18
CA THR A 160 11.28 12.63 -14.43
C THR A 160 10.09 13.60 -14.43
N MET A 161 9.40 13.78 -13.31
CA MET A 161 8.30 14.77 -13.22
C MET A 161 8.80 16.21 -13.24
N ALA A 162 10.02 16.47 -12.75
CA ALA A 162 10.62 17.80 -12.72
C ALA A 162 11.27 18.19 -14.06
N ALA A 163 11.67 17.21 -14.88
CA ALA A 163 12.32 17.43 -16.16
C ALA A 163 11.39 18.13 -17.17
N ALA A 164 11.92 19.09 -17.93
CA ALA A 164 11.15 19.84 -18.93
C ALA A 164 10.54 18.97 -20.05
N ASN A 165 11.20 17.86 -20.38
CA ASN A 165 10.73 16.84 -21.33
C ASN A 165 10.29 15.54 -20.63
N GLY A 166 9.99 15.63 -19.34
CA GLY A 166 9.49 14.54 -18.51
C GLY A 166 8.19 13.95 -19.04
N TRP A 167 8.08 12.62 -19.03
CA TRP A 167 6.86 11.92 -19.44
C TRP A 167 5.94 11.59 -18.26
N LEU A 168 6.41 11.74 -17.02
CA LEU A 168 5.59 11.67 -15.81
C LEU A 168 5.14 13.06 -15.41
N THR A 169 3.97 13.14 -14.79
CA THR A 169 3.38 14.40 -14.31
C THR A 169 2.94 14.27 -12.85
N GLU A 170 2.32 15.29 -12.29
CA GLU A 170 1.85 15.29 -10.90
C GLU A 170 1.09 14.00 -10.51
N GLY A 171 1.41 13.46 -9.32
CA GLY A 171 0.77 12.25 -8.78
C GLY A 171 1.32 10.92 -9.32
N HIS A 172 2.43 10.94 -10.07
CA HIS A 172 3.13 9.71 -10.52
C HIS A 172 4.26 9.25 -9.60
N GLY A 173 4.48 9.96 -8.47
CA GLY A 173 5.23 9.43 -7.33
C GLY A 173 4.54 8.22 -6.71
N LEU A 174 5.29 7.49 -5.88
CA LEU A 174 4.80 6.33 -5.15
C LEU A 174 4.03 6.78 -3.90
N ASP A 175 2.90 6.15 -3.61
CA ASP A 175 2.27 6.21 -2.28
C ASP A 175 2.30 4.80 -1.70
N LEU A 176 3.41 4.49 -1.02
CA LEU A 176 3.71 3.17 -0.49
C LEU A 176 4.04 3.27 0.99
N THR A 177 3.18 2.65 1.79
CA THR A 177 3.35 2.57 3.24
C THR A 177 3.85 1.19 3.62
N PHE A 178 4.95 1.14 4.35
CA PHE A 178 5.55 -0.03 4.96
C PHE A 178 5.14 -0.04 6.43
N LEU A 179 4.11 -0.82 6.75
CA LEU A 179 3.61 -0.98 8.10
C LEU A 179 4.45 -2.05 8.81
N ALA A 180 5.26 -1.62 9.77
CA ALA A 180 6.13 -2.48 10.54
C ALA A 180 5.50 -2.84 11.87
N THR A 181 5.17 -4.12 12.01
CA THR A 181 4.74 -4.69 13.29
C THR A 181 5.94 -5.20 14.07
N ALA A 182 5.77 -5.45 15.37
CA ALA A 182 6.87 -5.89 16.25
C ALA A 182 8.12 -4.96 16.28
N PRO A 183 7.97 -3.61 16.29
CA PRO A 183 9.08 -2.71 16.55
C PRO A 183 9.46 -2.73 18.05
N ASN A 184 10.60 -2.14 18.39
CA ASN A 184 11.09 -2.01 19.76
C ASN A 184 11.20 -3.38 20.46
N PHE A 185 10.96 -3.44 21.77
CA PHE A 185 11.05 -4.66 22.60
C PHE A 185 9.68 -5.31 22.82
N GLU A 186 8.92 -5.50 21.76
CA GLU A 186 7.47 -5.76 21.87
C GLU A 186 7.08 -7.23 21.67
N THR A 187 7.96 -8.08 21.13
CA THR A 187 7.63 -9.51 20.99
C THR A 187 7.91 -10.29 22.26
N LYS A 188 6.88 -10.97 22.79
CA LYS A 188 6.98 -11.70 24.06
C LYS A 188 7.72 -13.04 23.90
N THR A 189 7.27 -13.88 22.98
CA THR A 189 7.75 -15.26 22.84
C THR A 189 8.70 -15.47 21.66
N ASN A 190 8.67 -14.59 20.65
CA ASN A 190 9.49 -14.75 19.45
C ASN A 190 10.98 -14.41 19.67
N GLY A 191 11.29 -13.63 20.71
CA GLY A 191 12.65 -13.27 21.08
C GLY A 191 13.30 -12.22 20.18
N ALA A 192 14.59 -11.94 20.43
CA ALA A 192 15.31 -10.81 19.84
C ALA A 192 15.35 -10.80 18.30
N THR A 193 15.30 -11.98 17.66
CA THR A 193 15.30 -12.08 16.19
C THR A 193 14.03 -11.54 15.52
N HIS A 194 12.98 -11.28 16.30
CA HIS A 194 11.70 -10.75 15.84
C HIS A 194 11.40 -9.37 16.42
N MET A 195 12.39 -8.69 17.01
CA MET A 195 12.27 -7.36 17.59
C MET A 195 13.02 -6.35 16.73
N GLY A 196 12.31 -5.37 16.17
CA GLY A 196 12.92 -4.30 15.41
C GLY A 196 13.31 -3.12 16.30
N ASN A 197 14.47 -3.19 16.95
CA ASN A 197 14.95 -2.12 17.84
C ASN A 197 16.02 -1.21 17.21
N ASP A 198 16.60 -1.61 16.08
CA ASP A 198 17.62 -0.87 15.31
C ASP A 198 17.15 -0.42 13.93
N ASP A 199 15.93 -0.78 13.54
CA ASP A 199 15.33 -0.51 12.23
C ASP A 199 15.29 0.97 11.87
N THR A 200 15.00 1.85 12.84
CA THR A 200 15.03 3.29 12.59
C THR A 200 16.44 3.78 12.26
N GLU A 201 17.47 3.22 12.91
CA GLU A 201 18.85 3.56 12.66
C GLU A 201 19.34 3.02 11.31
N VAL A 202 18.93 1.79 10.96
CA VAL A 202 19.28 1.16 9.69
C VAL A 202 18.56 1.85 8.52
N PHE A 203 17.28 2.16 8.66
CA PHE A 203 16.46 2.68 7.56
C PHE A 203 16.48 4.20 7.41
N LYS A 204 16.97 4.98 8.38
CA LYS A 204 17.07 6.46 8.23
C LYS A 204 17.97 6.89 7.05
N GLY A 205 18.88 6.02 6.61
CA GLY A 205 19.74 6.27 5.45
C GLY A 205 19.04 6.06 4.10
N ILE A 206 17.82 5.52 4.08
CA ILE A 206 17.05 5.33 2.84
C ILE A 206 16.43 6.67 2.40
N ALA A 207 16.81 7.13 1.20
CA ALA A 207 16.28 8.37 0.64
C ALA A 207 14.74 8.38 0.56
N HIS A 208 14.14 9.53 0.83
CA HIS A 208 12.68 9.80 0.82
C HIS A 208 11.82 9.04 1.84
N LEU A 209 12.39 8.06 2.57
CA LEU A 209 11.63 7.27 3.54
C LEU A 209 11.32 8.10 4.77
N LYS A 210 10.03 8.29 5.04
CA LYS A 210 9.54 8.92 6.27
C LYS A 210 9.34 7.86 7.33
N ILE A 211 9.93 8.02 8.51
CA ILE A 211 9.82 7.03 9.59
C ILE A 211 8.92 7.61 10.68
N ILE A 212 7.85 6.91 11.02
CA ILE A 212 6.85 7.33 12.01
C ILE A 212 6.68 6.22 13.04
N ASP A 213 6.79 6.56 14.32
CA ASP A 213 6.52 5.65 15.44
C ASP A 213 5.19 6.00 16.11
N VAL A 214 4.32 5.01 16.25
CA VAL A 214 2.96 5.17 16.76
C VAL A 214 2.93 4.94 18.27
N SER A 215 2.47 5.94 19.01
CA SER A 215 2.33 5.91 20.45
C SER A 215 0.91 5.62 20.94
N CYS A 216 -0.13 5.92 20.15
CA CYS A 216 -1.52 5.66 20.57
C CYS A 216 -2.52 5.48 19.41
N PRO A 217 -3.72 4.95 19.68
CA PRO A 217 -4.75 4.67 18.67
C PRO A 217 -5.24 5.89 17.85
N TYR A 218 -5.52 7.03 18.48
CA TYR A 218 -5.92 8.23 17.72
C TYR A 218 -4.76 8.85 16.92
N GLN A 219 -3.51 8.70 17.38
CA GLN A 219 -2.35 9.06 16.57
C GLN A 219 -2.30 8.22 15.28
N LEU A 220 -2.48 6.91 15.41
CA LEU A 220 -2.52 5.97 14.28
C LEU A 220 -3.60 6.36 13.27
N LEU A 221 -4.82 6.66 13.73
CA LEU A 221 -5.88 7.15 12.85
C LEU A 221 -5.52 8.47 12.17
N GLY A 222 -4.91 9.41 12.89
CA GLY A 222 -4.40 10.66 12.32
C GLY A 222 -3.35 10.44 11.22
N ILE A 223 -2.39 9.53 11.46
CA ILE A 223 -1.36 9.14 10.49
C ILE A 223 -1.99 8.48 9.27
N MET A 224 -2.94 7.55 9.46
CA MET A 224 -3.66 6.91 8.35
C MET A 224 -4.39 7.96 7.52
N LYS A 225 -5.12 8.90 8.14
CA LYS A 225 -5.80 10.00 7.43
C LYS A 225 -4.82 10.84 6.62
N TRP A 226 -3.67 11.19 7.22
CA TRP A 226 -2.61 11.92 6.52
C TRP A 226 -2.06 11.14 5.32
N ILE A 227 -1.84 9.84 5.42
CA ILE A 227 -1.45 8.99 4.29
C ILE A 227 -2.52 8.98 3.19
N MET A 228 -3.80 8.96 3.57
CA MET A 228 -4.94 8.93 2.65
C MET A 228 -5.18 10.24 1.91
N GLU A 229 -4.59 11.36 2.34
CA GLU A 229 -4.52 12.59 1.53
C GLU A 229 -3.73 12.40 0.23
N GLY A 230 -2.92 11.32 0.15
CA GLY A 230 -2.12 10.97 -1.02
C GLY A 230 -0.89 11.84 -1.19
N ASN A 231 -0.05 11.47 -2.15
CA ASN A 231 1.23 12.10 -2.46
C ASN A 231 2.17 12.17 -1.23
N LYS A 232 2.18 11.13 -0.39
CA LYS A 232 3.03 11.04 0.80
C LYS A 232 4.36 10.34 0.55
N GLY A 233 4.54 9.72 -0.62
CA GLY A 233 5.81 9.10 -0.95
C GLY A 233 5.98 7.74 -0.27
N LEU A 234 7.18 7.50 0.23
CA LEU A 234 7.55 6.30 0.98
C LEU A 234 7.39 6.59 2.48
N VAL A 235 6.56 5.80 3.16
CA VAL A 235 6.29 5.96 4.59
C VAL A 235 6.50 4.64 5.30
N TYR A 236 7.33 4.62 6.34
CA TYR A 236 7.57 3.50 7.23
C TYR A 236 6.89 3.79 8.57
N VAL A 237 5.85 3.02 8.90
CA VAL A 237 5.03 3.24 10.10
C VAL A 237 5.23 2.08 11.04
N ARG A 238 5.77 2.34 12.23
CA ARG A 238 5.99 1.35 13.29
C ARG A 238 4.75 1.28 14.17
N ILE A 239 4.22 0.07 14.42
CA ILE A 239 3.06 -0.14 15.30
C ILE A 239 3.33 -1.20 16.36
N MET A 240 2.84 -0.95 17.58
CA MET A 240 2.83 -1.93 18.66
C MET A 240 1.83 -3.07 18.37
N ARG A 241 2.17 -4.33 18.64
CA ARG A 241 1.19 -5.44 18.60
C ARG A 241 0.31 -5.46 19.86
N SER A 242 0.91 -5.15 21.01
CA SER A 242 0.23 -5.08 22.28
C SER A 242 -0.78 -3.94 22.27
N PRO A 243 -1.95 -4.11 22.92
CA PRO A 243 -2.89 -3.03 23.10
C PRO A 243 -2.24 -1.81 23.74
N SER A 244 -2.65 -0.63 23.30
CA SER A 244 -2.18 0.65 23.84
C SER A 244 -3.35 1.53 24.25
N GLY A 245 -3.16 2.29 25.33
CA GLY A 245 -4.13 3.26 25.81
C GLY A 245 -4.29 4.45 24.87
N VAL A 246 -5.43 5.13 24.98
CA VAL A 246 -5.74 6.32 24.18
C VAL A 246 -5.13 7.57 24.83
N ILE A 247 -4.08 8.12 24.21
CA ILE A 247 -3.38 9.32 24.70
C ILE A 247 -4.00 10.60 24.14
N TYR A 248 -4.01 10.75 22.81
CA TYR A 248 -4.58 11.91 22.13
C TYR A 248 -6.10 11.82 21.97
N ASP A 249 -6.71 12.96 21.65
CA ASP A 249 -8.14 13.07 21.38
C ASP A 249 -8.49 12.77 19.90
N ARG A 250 -9.80 12.63 19.63
CA ARG A 250 -10.35 12.27 18.31
C ARG A 250 -9.97 13.24 17.19
N ASP A 251 -9.78 14.51 17.55
CA ASP A 251 -9.43 15.60 16.65
C ASP A 251 -7.92 15.71 16.38
N PHE A 252 -7.11 14.76 16.87
CA PHE A 252 -5.69 14.72 16.59
C PHE A 252 -5.39 14.77 15.08
N VAL A 253 -4.60 15.75 14.67
CA VAL A 253 -4.14 15.93 13.28
C VAL A 253 -2.65 15.64 13.21
N PHE A 254 -2.28 14.70 12.34
CA PHE A 254 -0.89 14.38 12.06
C PHE A 254 -0.36 15.15 10.85
N ASN A 255 0.86 15.66 10.96
CA ASN A 255 1.68 16.07 9.83
C ASN A 255 3.15 15.66 10.09
N TYR A 256 3.88 15.31 9.03
CA TYR A 256 5.28 14.86 9.10
C TYR A 256 6.25 16.04 8.99
#